data_AF-A0A969BM35-F1
#
_entry.id   AF-A0A969BM35-F1
#
_cell.length_a   1.000
_cell.length_b   1.000
_cell.length_c   1.000
_cell.angle_alpha   90.00
_cell.angle_beta   90.00
_cell.angle_gamma   90.00
#
_symmetry.space_group_name_H-M   'P 1'
#
loop_
_entity.id
_entity.type
_entity.pdbx_description
1 polymer ?
#
loop_
_entity_poly.entity_id
_entity_poly.type
_entity_poly.pdbx_seq_one_letter_code
_entity_poly.pdbx_strand_id
1 'polypeptide(L)'
;MNKPVKIGPVVDGHYIDEITAMLRDQLRQVIRVREPRVLAVIDDPDEAAHIPPELMEHALQVIGIWLQLLNIAEENAAMRTRRRLEVQSGADHVTGSFSHAIAAIAAAGSIPRRCRKRSTPSMCNRQSPPIQPKPSA
;
A
#
# COMPACT_ATOMS: atom_id res chain seq x y z
N MET A 1 -31.30 -9.70 -11.97
CA MET A 1 -31.24 -9.14 -10.60
C MET A 1 -29.79 -8.76 -10.31
N ASN A 2 -29.37 -7.55 -10.70
CA ASN A 2 -27.99 -7.10 -10.46
C ASN A 2 -27.86 -6.68 -8.99
N LYS A 3 -27.12 -7.47 -8.20
CA LYS A 3 -26.74 -7.07 -6.84
C LYS A 3 -25.75 -5.90 -6.96
N PRO A 4 -25.91 -4.81 -6.18
CA PRO A 4 -24.93 -3.74 -6.16
C PRO A 4 -23.59 -4.30 -5.68
N VAL A 5 -22.56 -4.12 -6.50
CA VAL A 5 -21.17 -4.32 -6.11
C VAL A 5 -20.92 -3.40 -4.92
N LYS A 6 -20.67 -3.99 -3.74
CA LYS A 6 -20.18 -3.23 -2.59
C LYS A 6 -18.78 -2.77 -2.93
N ILE A 7 -18.68 -1.53 -3.39
CA ILE A 7 -17.42 -0.79 -3.50
C ILE A 7 -16.76 -0.93 -2.13
N GLY A 8 -15.52 -1.44 -2.11
CA GLY A 8 -14.73 -1.62 -0.89
C GLY A 8 -14.60 -0.31 -0.10
N PRO A 9 -14.00 -0.34 1.11
CA PRO A 9 -13.96 0.81 2.00
C PRO A 9 -13.37 1.99 1.25
N VAL A 10 -14.24 2.98 1.01
CA VAL A 10 -13.87 4.31 0.59
C VAL A 10 -12.86 4.77 1.63
N VAL A 11 -11.68 5.18 1.19
CA VAL A 11 -10.69 5.80 2.08
C VAL A 11 -11.42 6.88 2.88
N ASP A 12 -11.33 6.81 4.21
CA ASP A 12 -12.03 7.76 5.08
C ASP A 12 -11.53 9.18 4.73
N GLY A 13 -12.31 9.96 3.97
CA GLY A 13 -11.89 11.29 3.49
C GLY A 13 -11.43 12.20 4.62
N HIS A 14 -12.08 12.08 5.78
CA HIS A 14 -11.69 12.76 7.02
C HIS A 14 -10.24 12.49 7.45
N TYR A 15 -9.75 11.25 7.25
CA TYR A 15 -8.37 10.90 7.60
C TYR A 15 -7.36 11.55 6.64
N ILE A 16 -7.68 11.61 5.34
CA ILE A 16 -6.84 12.34 4.37
C ILE A 16 -6.79 13.82 4.74
N ASP A 17 -7.94 14.42 5.08
CA ASP A 17 -8.03 15.82 5.47
C ASP A 17 -7.19 16.11 6.73
N GLU A 18 -7.27 15.25 7.75
CA GLU A 18 -6.45 15.34 8.98
C GLU A 18 -4.95 15.27 8.70
N ILE A 19 -4.50 14.28 7.92
CA ILE A 19 -3.07 14.16 7.57
C ILE A 19 -2.63 15.39 6.77
N THR A 20 -3.43 15.80 5.80
CA THR A 20 -3.11 16.91 4.90
C THR A 20 -2.95 18.20 5.70
N ALA A 21 -3.85 18.48 6.65
CA ALA A 21 -3.74 19.61 7.56
C ALA A 21 -2.47 19.52 8.43
N MET A 22 -2.19 18.36 9.03
CA MET A 22 -0.98 18.13 9.83
C MET A 22 0.30 18.35 9.03
N LEU A 23 0.40 17.80 7.81
CA LEU A 23 1.56 17.94 6.94
C LEU A 23 1.75 19.40 6.50
N ARG A 24 0.65 20.12 6.24
CA ARG A 24 0.70 21.55 5.92
C ARG A 24 1.27 22.35 7.10
N ASP A 25 0.82 22.07 8.32
CA ASP A 25 1.32 22.74 9.52
C ASP A 25 2.81 22.46 9.76
N GLN A 26 3.26 21.22 9.55
CA GLN A 26 4.67 20.88 9.63
C GLN A 26 5.49 21.60 8.56
N LEU A 27 5.01 21.64 7.32
CA LEU A 27 5.67 22.37 6.23
C LEU A 27 5.78 23.87 6.56
N ARG A 28 4.72 24.49 7.13
CA ARG A 28 4.77 25.89 7.60
C ARG A 28 5.87 26.12 8.63
N GLN A 29 6.12 25.16 9.53
CA GLN A 29 7.25 25.27 10.48
C GLN A 29 8.60 25.26 9.76
N VAL A 30 8.77 24.39 8.76
CA VAL A 30 10.01 24.34 7.97
C VAL A 30 10.24 25.63 7.19
N ILE A 31 9.21 26.16 6.53
CA ILE A 31 9.30 27.39 5.73
C ILE A 31 9.68 28.58 6.63
N ARG A 32 9.07 28.71 7.81
CA ARG A 32 9.39 29.77 8.77
C ARG A 32 10.87 29.83 9.17
N VAL A 33 11.54 28.68 9.21
CA VAL A 33 12.95 28.59 9.57
C VAL A 33 13.85 28.82 8.35
N ARG A 34 13.48 28.29 7.18
CA ARG A 34 14.34 28.30 6.00
C ARG A 34 14.24 29.58 5.15
N GLU A 35 13.03 30.01 4.84
CA GLU A 35 12.78 31.21 4.04
C GLU A 35 11.35 31.72 4.32
N PRO A 36 11.15 32.56 5.36
CA PRO A 36 9.82 33.00 5.77
C PRO A 36 9.13 33.89 4.74
N ARG A 37 9.86 34.51 3.81
CA ARG A 37 9.29 35.43 2.81
C ARG A 37 8.37 34.71 1.81
N VAL A 38 8.50 33.39 1.65
CA VAL A 38 7.63 32.58 0.76
C VAL A 38 6.49 31.87 1.50
N LEU A 39 6.31 32.13 2.80
CA LEU A 39 5.28 31.44 3.59
C LEU A 39 3.86 31.67 3.04
N ALA A 40 3.57 32.86 2.53
CA ALA A 40 2.23 33.20 2.03
C ALA A 40 1.78 32.31 0.86
N VAL A 41 2.72 31.82 0.04
CA VAL A 41 2.44 30.97 -1.13
C VAL A 41 1.77 29.65 -0.77
N ILE A 42 2.02 29.12 0.44
CA ILE A 42 1.37 27.87 0.88
C ILE A 42 -0.06 28.10 1.38
N ASP A 43 -0.36 29.33 1.79
CA ASP A 43 -1.64 29.72 2.37
C ASP A 43 -2.63 30.15 1.31
N ASP A 44 -2.15 30.99 0.38
CA ASP A 44 -2.92 31.59 -0.69
C ASP A 44 -2.14 31.46 -2.01
N PRO A 45 -2.65 30.72 -3.00
CA PRO A 45 -2.04 30.62 -4.32
C PRO A 45 -1.89 31.96 -5.03
N ASP A 46 -2.75 32.94 -4.75
CA ASP A 46 -2.72 34.26 -5.41
C ASP A 46 -1.51 35.10 -4.98
N GLU A 47 -0.93 34.79 -3.80
CA GLU A 47 0.30 35.41 -3.32
C GLU A 47 1.52 35.04 -4.17
N ALA A 48 1.45 33.94 -4.93
CA ALA A 48 2.52 33.55 -5.86
C ALA A 48 2.80 34.62 -6.93
N ALA A 49 1.78 35.40 -7.34
CA ALA A 49 1.93 36.48 -8.31
C ALA A 49 2.74 37.68 -7.78
N HIS A 50 2.84 37.81 -6.46
CA HIS A 50 3.52 38.92 -5.78
C HIS A 50 4.94 38.54 -5.32
N ILE A 51 5.39 37.31 -5.61
CA ILE A 51 6.72 36.82 -5.22
C ILE A 51 7.81 37.54 -6.02
N PRO A 52 8.81 38.15 -5.34
CA PRO A 52 9.98 38.70 -5.99
C PRO A 52 10.71 37.64 -6.84
N PRO A 53 11.28 37.99 -8.01
CA PRO A 53 11.95 37.03 -8.89
C PRO A 53 13.07 36.23 -8.20
N GLU A 54 13.80 36.84 -7.28
CA GLU A 54 14.85 36.23 -6.45
C GLU A 54 14.35 35.11 -5.52
N LEU A 55 13.05 35.07 -5.22
CA LEU A 55 12.40 34.06 -4.38
C LEU A 55 11.61 33.03 -5.18
N MET A 56 11.55 33.16 -6.50
CA MET A 56 10.74 32.29 -7.36
C MET A 56 11.16 30.81 -7.20
N GLU A 57 12.47 30.53 -7.14
CA GLU A 57 12.98 29.18 -6.90
C GLU A 57 12.48 28.60 -5.57
N HIS A 58 12.56 29.38 -4.49
CA HIS A 58 12.12 28.97 -3.16
C HIS A 58 10.61 28.75 -3.11
N ALA A 59 9.82 29.62 -3.75
CA ALA A 59 8.37 29.47 -3.86
C ALA A 59 7.99 28.19 -4.63
N LEU A 60 8.65 27.94 -5.77
CA LEU A 60 8.41 26.75 -6.57
C LEU A 60 8.82 25.46 -5.83
N GLN A 61 9.92 25.51 -5.07
CA GLN A 61 10.36 24.40 -4.24
C GLN A 61 9.35 24.09 -3.13
N VAL A 62 8.80 25.12 -2.46
CA VAL A 62 7.75 24.95 -1.46
C VAL A 62 6.50 24.30 -2.06
N ILE A 63 6.04 24.78 -3.20
CA ILE A 63 4.90 24.19 -3.92
C ILE A 63 5.20 22.74 -4.30
N GLY A 64 6.40 22.46 -4.81
CA GLY A 64 6.83 21.11 -5.16
C GLY A 64 6.83 20.15 -3.96
N ILE A 65 7.36 20.59 -2.82
CA ILE A 65 7.32 19.80 -1.57
C ILE A 65 5.88 19.56 -1.13
N TRP A 66 5.01 20.57 -1.22
CA TRP A 66 3.61 20.43 -0.85
C TRP A 66 2.88 19.37 -1.70
N LEU A 67 3.04 19.41 -3.02
CA LEU A 67 2.46 18.41 -3.92
C LEU A 67 2.99 17.00 -3.63
N GLN A 68 4.27 16.87 -3.30
CA GLN A 68 4.84 15.58 -2.90
C GLN A 68 4.25 15.06 -1.58
N LEU A 69 4.01 15.95 -0.61
CA LEU A 69 3.38 15.57 0.67
C LEU A 69 1.93 15.11 0.47
N LEU A 70 1.18 15.74 -0.42
CA LEU A 70 -0.18 15.30 -0.78
C LEU A 70 -0.18 13.87 -1.35
N ASN A 71 0.74 13.57 -2.26
CA ASN A 71 0.87 12.23 -2.84
C ASN A 71 1.20 11.19 -1.75
N ILE A 72 2.10 11.52 -0.82
CA ILE A 72 2.45 10.64 0.30
C ILE A 72 1.25 10.42 1.23
N ALA A 73 0.44 11.45 1.50
CA ALA A 73 -0.76 11.33 2.31
C ALA A 73 -1.78 10.38 1.67
N GLU A 74 -2.00 10.50 0.36
CA GLU A 74 -2.88 9.62 -0.40
C GLU A 74 -2.40 8.16 -0.37
N GLU A 75 -1.12 7.93 -0.64
CA GLU A 75 -0.52 6.58 -0.60
C GLU A 75 -0.60 5.98 0.82
N ASN A 76 -0.36 6.80 1.86
CA ASN A 76 -0.48 6.37 3.25
C ASN A 76 -1.91 5.93 3.57
N ALA A 77 -2.90 6.71 3.14
CA ALA A 77 -4.32 6.41 3.37
C ALA A 77 -4.76 5.14 2.61
N ALA A 78 -4.30 4.96 1.37
CA ALA A 78 -4.54 3.75 0.59
C ALA A 78 -3.94 2.51 1.28
N MET A 79 -2.70 2.59 1.75
CA MET A 79 -2.01 1.50 2.44
C MET A 79 -2.68 1.13 3.78
N ARG A 80 -3.12 2.14 4.56
CA ARG A 80 -3.86 1.89 5.81
C ARG A 80 -5.21 1.25 5.56
N THR A 81 -5.93 1.71 4.53
CA THR A 81 -7.20 1.11 4.11
C THR A 81 -7.01 -0.37 3.75
N ARG A 82 -5.95 -0.68 3.00
CA ARG A 82 -5.58 -2.06 2.66
C ARG A 82 -5.27 -2.92 3.89
N ARG A 83 -4.43 -2.44 4.82
CA ARG A 83 -4.12 -3.18 6.06
C ARG A 83 -5.36 -3.38 6.94
N ARG A 84 -6.23 -2.38 7.03
CA ARG A 84 -7.49 -2.48 7.79
C ARG A 84 -8.39 -3.58 7.23
N LEU A 85 -8.47 -3.71 5.90
CA LEU A 85 -9.16 -4.82 5.24
C LEU A 85 -8.55 -6.19 5.55
N GLU A 86 -7.22 -6.30 5.52
CA GLU A 86 -6.49 -7.53 5.83
C GLU A 86 -6.73 -7.99 7.28
N VAL A 87 -6.74 -7.04 8.22
CA VAL A 87 -6.93 -7.30 9.65
C VAL A 87 -8.38 -7.63 10.00
N GLN A 88 -9.36 -6.97 9.37
CA GLN A 88 -10.78 -7.14 9.72
C GLN A 88 -11.46 -8.33 9.02
N SER A 89 -11.02 -8.68 7.81
CA SER A 89 -11.72 -9.67 6.97
C SER A 89 -10.83 -10.81 6.49
N GLY A 90 -9.54 -10.82 6.84
CA GLY A 90 -8.58 -11.79 6.31
C GLY A 90 -8.09 -11.45 4.89
N ALA A 91 -6.95 -12.04 4.50
CA ALA A 91 -6.24 -11.70 3.26
C ALA A 91 -7.07 -11.92 1.96
N ASP A 92 -8.13 -12.73 2.03
CA ASP A 92 -9.01 -13.07 0.90
C ASP A 92 -9.99 -11.94 0.52
N HIS A 93 -10.15 -10.94 1.40
CA HIS A 93 -11.06 -9.82 1.18
C HIS A 93 -10.38 -8.56 0.63
N VAL A 94 -9.07 -8.60 0.42
CA VAL A 94 -8.34 -7.52 -0.26
C VAL A 94 -8.57 -7.65 -1.76
N THR A 95 -9.47 -6.84 -2.32
CA THR A 95 -9.74 -6.79 -3.76
C THR A 95 -8.45 -6.54 -4.54
N GLY A 96 -8.14 -7.43 -5.49
CA GLY A 96 -6.89 -7.37 -6.29
C GLY A 96 -5.67 -8.07 -5.67
N SER A 97 -5.78 -8.63 -4.46
CA SER A 97 -4.74 -9.49 -3.89
C SER A 97 -4.71 -10.87 -4.56
N PHE A 98 -3.55 -11.52 -4.59
CA PHE A 98 -3.39 -12.88 -5.11
C PHE A 98 -4.34 -13.87 -4.40
N SER A 99 -4.48 -13.76 -3.08
CA SER A 99 -5.39 -14.61 -2.31
C SER A 99 -6.86 -14.38 -2.67
N HIS A 100 -7.26 -13.13 -2.89
CA HIS A 100 -8.60 -12.79 -3.38
C HIS A 100 -8.87 -13.38 -4.77
N ALA A 101 -7.88 -13.32 -5.69
CA ALA A 101 -8.00 -13.93 -7.01
C ALA A 101 -8.14 -15.47 -6.92
N ILE A 102 -7.36 -16.13 -6.06
CA ILE A 102 -7.46 -17.59 -5.84
C ILE A 102 -8.80 -17.97 -5.19
N ALA A 103 -9.26 -17.21 -4.19
CA ALA A 103 -10.56 -17.42 -3.55
C ALA A 103 -11.72 -17.21 -4.53
N ALA A 104 -11.65 -16.18 -5.39
CA ALA A 104 -12.64 -15.93 -6.43
C ALA A 104 -12.68 -17.05 -7.48
N ILE A 105 -11.51 -17.58 -7.89
CA ILE A 105 -11.41 -18.72 -8.81
C ILE A 105 -11.96 -20.01 -8.16
N ALA A 106 -11.66 -20.24 -6.89
CA ALA A 106 -12.19 -21.37 -6.13
C ALA A 106 -13.72 -21.28 -5.96
N ALA A 107 -14.26 -20.09 -5.68
CA ALA A 107 -15.69 -19.83 -5.57
C ALA A 107 -16.42 -19.94 -6.92
N ALA A 108 -15.73 -19.67 -8.03
CA ALA A 108 -16.24 -19.86 -9.40
C ALA A 108 -16.17 -21.34 -9.87
N GLY A 109 -15.70 -22.26 -9.03
CA GLY A 109 -15.70 -23.71 -9.30
C GLY A 109 -14.66 -24.18 -10.33
N SER A 110 -13.72 -23.33 -10.74
CA SER A 110 -12.71 -23.65 -11.76
C SER A 110 -11.33 -23.84 -11.13
N ILE A 111 -11.06 -25.02 -10.59
CA ILE A 111 -9.71 -25.38 -10.15
C ILE A 111 -8.80 -25.41 -11.40
N PRO A 112 -7.76 -24.56 -11.52
CA PRO A 112 -6.77 -24.74 -12.57
C PRO A 112 -5.95 -25.98 -12.20
N ARG A 113 -6.17 -27.09 -12.91
CA ARG A 113 -5.22 -28.21 -12.90
C ARG A 113 -3.86 -27.64 -13.35
N ARG A 114 -2.95 -27.45 -12.38
CA ARG A 114 -1.47 -27.56 -12.46
C ARG A 114 -0.72 -26.35 -11.89
N CYS A 115 -0.64 -26.26 -10.56
CA CYS A 115 0.54 -25.77 -9.86
C CYS A 115 1.27 -26.94 -9.20
N ARG A 116 1.85 -27.83 -10.03
CA ARG A 116 2.86 -28.82 -9.58
C ARG A 116 4.20 -28.42 -10.20
N LYS A 117 5.00 -27.63 -9.49
CA LYS A 117 6.42 -27.41 -9.83
C LYS A 117 7.30 -28.18 -8.84
N ARG A 118 7.61 -29.42 -9.22
CA ARG A 118 8.96 -30.02 -9.27
C ARG A 118 9.93 -29.65 -8.13
N SER A 119 9.87 -30.37 -7.01
CA SER A 119 11.10 -30.79 -6.30
C SER A 119 11.55 -32.11 -6.92
N THR A 120 12.81 -32.17 -7.31
CA THR A 120 13.42 -33.16 -8.22
C THR A 120 13.46 -34.59 -7.69
N PRO A 121 13.45 -35.62 -8.57
CA PRO A 121 13.88 -36.96 -8.23
C PRO A 121 15.37 -37.12 -8.59
N SER A 122 16.26 -37.11 -7.59
CA SER A 122 17.63 -37.59 -7.76
C SER A 122 18.18 -38.05 -6.42
N MET A 123 18.13 -39.36 -6.21
CA MET A 123 19.16 -40.20 -5.58
C MET A 123 18.53 -41.59 -5.44
N CYS A 124 18.66 -42.36 -6.52
CA CYS A 124 18.59 -43.80 -6.46
C CYS A 124 19.86 -44.29 -5.74
N ASN A 125 19.70 -45.35 -4.95
CA ASN A 125 20.73 -46.32 -4.51
C ASN A 125 21.30 -46.20 -3.09
N ARG A 126 20.72 -46.96 -2.14
CA ARG A 126 21.34 -48.21 -1.66
C ARG A 126 20.35 -49.05 -0.88
N GLN A 127 20.14 -50.27 -1.37
CA GLN A 127 19.51 -51.36 -0.65
C GLN A 127 20.29 -51.67 0.64
N SER A 128 19.56 -51.81 1.75
CA SER A 128 19.96 -52.65 2.88
C SER A 128 18.80 -53.63 3.14
N PRO A 129 19.06 -54.95 3.27
CA PRO A 129 18.01 -55.96 3.35
C PRO A 129 17.27 -55.92 4.70
N PRO A 130 16.03 -56.46 4.78
CA PRO A 130 15.23 -56.40 5.99
C PRO A 130 15.77 -57.32 7.08
N ILE A 131 15.93 -56.78 8.29
CA ILE A 131 16.19 -57.56 9.50
C ILE A 131 14.87 -58.23 9.91
N GLN A 132 14.79 -59.55 9.73
CA GLN A 132 13.71 -60.39 10.24
C GLN A 132 13.75 -60.43 11.79
N PRO A 133 12.60 -60.47 12.49
CA PRO A 133 12.58 -60.61 13.94
C PRO A 133 12.91 -62.06 14.35
N LYS A 134 13.79 -62.22 15.35
CA LYS A 134 14.09 -63.52 15.99
C LYS A 134 12.84 -64.07 16.71
N PRO A 135 12.47 -65.35 16.53
CA PRO A 135 11.57 -66.03 17.44
C PRO A 135 12.33 -66.53 18.69
N SER A 136 11.63 -66.50 19.82
CA SER A 136 12.10 -66.97 21.13
C SER A 136 11.95 -68.48 21.24
N ALA A 137 13.07 -69.21 21.36
CA ALA A 137 13.28 -70.46 22.12
C ALA A 137 14.68 -71.00 21.82
#